data_AF-A0A2D6EJS5-F1
#
_entry.id   AF-A0A2D6EJS5-F1
#
_cell.length_a   1.000
_cell.length_b   1.000
_cell.length_c   1.000
_cell.angle_alpha   90.00
_cell.angle_beta   90.00
_cell.angle_gamma   90.00
#
_symmetry.space_group_name_H-M   'P 1'
#
loop_
_entity.id
_entity.type
_entity.pdbx_description
1 polymer ?
#
loop_
_entity_poly.entity_id
_entity_poly.type
_entity_poly.pdbx_seq_one_letter_code
_entity_poly.pdbx_strand_id
1 'polypeptide(L)'
;MVFLGCALMTVHNSAVARQISLDKDLKYGVIRYNYQWQNMQGQTFKTNFGLYARDVQKGLTEFKRFSQADLKKYTAPKIAKFVQYNAPYGMKAKYNLQTEQISFQSTSSRKLEQRKIDKFMERLEKEQQNANVEYFKERYYNYNPKENTVRPAHGIIAKRYVNGMRPVAIALSQDMNGRNSREITNHVLNFIQSIPYDTLEDIRTTNGAGFQTPYGVLHDNKGDCDSKSVMFAAIMRNLYPYARIIVVYVPGHALVGFDYPKGKGDYAIEVDGTTFVLAEPVGPQKTALGKISPKALSLMNRGAYSFEEVPY
;
A
#
# COMPACT_ATOMS: atom_id res chain seq x y z
N MET A 1 67.76 -6.74 0.07
CA MET A 1 66.74 -6.99 1.12
C MET A 1 65.50 -6.20 0.73
N VAL A 2 64.62 -6.78 -0.09
CA VAL A 2 63.42 -6.13 -0.62
C VAL A 2 62.25 -6.53 0.28
N PHE A 3 61.70 -5.58 1.03
CA PHE A 3 60.51 -5.81 1.83
C PHE A 3 59.27 -5.84 0.94
N LEU A 4 58.62 -7.00 0.92
CA LEU A 4 57.34 -7.24 0.28
C LEU A 4 56.23 -6.65 1.17
N GLY A 5 55.71 -5.48 0.81
CA GLY A 5 54.54 -4.89 1.45
C GLY A 5 53.26 -5.51 0.88
N CYS A 6 52.77 -6.59 1.50
CA CYS A 6 51.48 -7.18 1.14
C CYS A 6 50.36 -6.37 1.84
N ALA A 7 49.72 -5.47 1.10
CA ALA A 7 48.54 -4.76 1.57
C ALA A 7 47.35 -5.73 1.61
N LEU A 8 46.99 -6.18 2.81
CA LEU A 8 45.73 -6.87 3.07
C LEU A 8 44.57 -5.89 2.86
N MET A 9 44.00 -5.89 1.66
CA MET A 9 42.67 -5.32 1.43
C MET A 9 41.65 -6.17 2.18
N THR A 10 41.18 -5.67 3.33
CA THR A 10 40.01 -6.22 4.00
C THR A 10 38.79 -5.90 3.16
N VAL A 11 38.33 -6.87 2.37
CA VAL A 11 37.03 -6.79 1.69
C VAL A 11 35.95 -6.73 2.77
N HIS A 12 35.43 -5.55 3.05
CA HIS A 12 34.25 -5.38 3.89
C HIS A 12 33.06 -5.95 3.12
N ASN A 13 32.77 -7.22 3.38
CA ASN A 13 31.56 -7.87 2.89
C ASN A 13 30.39 -7.17 3.58
N SER A 14 29.80 -6.18 2.91
CA SER A 14 28.62 -5.49 3.43
C SER A 14 27.50 -6.52 3.47
N ALA A 15 27.21 -7.05 4.65
CA ALA A 15 26.15 -8.03 4.84
C ALA A 15 24.80 -7.32 4.68
N VAL A 16 24.21 -7.44 3.51
CA VAL A 16 22.91 -6.85 3.18
C VAL A 16 21.87 -7.93 3.51
N ALA A 17 20.93 -7.66 4.43
CA ALA A 17 19.84 -8.60 4.79
C ALA A 17 19.28 -9.42 3.59
N ARG A 18 19.04 -10.70 3.67
CA ARG A 18 18.59 -11.41 2.46
C ARG A 18 17.79 -12.63 2.80
N GLN A 19 16.76 -12.88 2.01
CA GLN A 19 16.11 -14.16 2.03
C GLN A 19 17.14 -15.21 1.55
N ILE A 20 17.26 -16.29 2.32
CA ILE A 20 18.10 -17.45 2.00
C ILE A 20 17.23 -18.55 1.39
N SER A 21 16.11 -18.88 2.05
CA SER A 21 15.16 -19.87 1.55
C SER A 21 13.75 -19.61 2.07
N LEU A 22 12.78 -20.16 1.34
CA LEU A 22 11.38 -20.24 1.75
C LEU A 22 10.85 -21.62 1.39
N ASP A 23 10.43 -22.36 2.40
CA ASP A 23 9.71 -23.63 2.24
C ASP A 23 8.25 -23.45 2.67
N LYS A 24 7.33 -24.04 1.90
CA LYS A 24 5.88 -23.99 2.14
C LYS A 24 5.29 -25.39 2.20
N ASP A 25 4.47 -25.68 3.21
CA ASP A 25 3.69 -26.92 3.28
C ASP A 25 2.22 -26.66 3.65
N LEU A 26 1.30 -27.33 2.94
CA LEU A 26 -0.15 -27.24 3.20
C LEU A 26 -0.59 -28.47 3.98
N LYS A 27 -1.07 -28.28 5.21
CA LYS A 27 -1.66 -29.34 6.05
C LYS A 27 -2.87 -28.84 6.79
N TYR A 28 -3.96 -29.61 6.77
CA TYR A 28 -5.21 -29.31 7.49
C TYR A 28 -5.75 -27.91 7.21
N GLY A 29 -5.65 -27.44 5.96
CA GLY A 29 -6.13 -26.10 5.54
C GLY A 29 -5.25 -24.93 5.99
N VAL A 30 -4.06 -25.19 6.54
CA VAL A 30 -3.07 -24.17 6.93
C VAL A 30 -1.83 -24.31 6.05
N ILE A 31 -1.41 -23.21 5.43
CA ILE A 31 -0.11 -23.08 4.77
C ILE A 31 0.90 -22.68 5.83
N ARG A 32 1.87 -23.55 6.09
CA ARG A 32 3.02 -23.27 6.94
C ARG A 32 4.14 -22.69 6.09
N TYR A 33 4.68 -21.58 6.54
CA TYR A 33 5.80 -20.89 5.93
C TYR A 33 7.02 -21.05 6.82
N ASN A 34 8.13 -21.46 6.23
CA ASN A 34 9.41 -21.63 6.92
C ASN A 34 10.45 -20.76 6.20
N TYR A 35 10.74 -19.59 6.76
CA TYR A 35 11.71 -18.65 6.20
C TYR A 35 13.08 -18.88 6.82
N GLN A 36 14.12 -18.82 5.99
CA GLN A 36 15.48 -18.56 6.43
C GLN A 36 15.95 -17.26 5.82
N TRP A 37 16.48 -16.36 6.65
CA TRP A 37 16.86 -15.02 6.20
C TRP A 37 18.00 -14.46 7.04
N GLN A 38 18.74 -13.49 6.50
CA GLN A 38 19.80 -12.78 7.19
C GLN A 38 19.38 -11.35 7.48
N ASN A 39 19.74 -10.82 8.65
CA ASN A 39 19.63 -9.39 8.95
C ASN A 39 20.80 -8.59 8.34
N MET A 40 20.80 -7.27 8.52
CA MET A 40 21.86 -6.36 8.10
C MET A 40 23.21 -6.59 8.78
N GLN A 41 23.26 -7.35 9.86
CA GLN A 41 24.51 -7.76 10.53
C GLN A 41 25.01 -9.12 10.03
N GLY A 42 24.32 -9.74 9.06
CA GLY A 42 24.65 -11.06 8.53
C GLY A 42 24.22 -12.23 9.43
N GLN A 43 23.52 -11.97 10.53
CA GLN A 43 22.99 -13.01 11.41
C GLN A 43 21.79 -13.69 10.74
N THR A 44 21.80 -15.02 10.74
CA THR A 44 20.74 -15.84 10.15
C THR A 44 19.64 -16.12 11.17
N PHE A 45 18.38 -15.95 10.74
CA PHE A 45 17.18 -16.25 11.51
C PHE A 45 16.31 -17.28 10.78
N LYS A 46 15.50 -17.99 11.56
CA LYS A 46 14.46 -18.89 11.07
C LYS A 46 13.13 -18.45 11.64
N THR A 47 12.22 -18.02 10.79
CA THR A 47 10.89 -17.55 11.22
C THR A 47 9.83 -18.45 10.61
N ASN A 48 9.01 -19.05 11.46
CA ASN A 48 7.99 -20.02 11.05
C ASN A 48 6.60 -19.59 11.52
N PHE A 49 5.62 -19.64 10.64
CA PHE A 49 4.24 -19.31 10.97
C PHE A 49 3.25 -20.02 10.04
N GLY A 50 2.01 -20.16 10.49
CA GLY A 50 0.91 -20.75 9.72
C GLY A 50 -0.15 -19.73 9.37
N LEU A 51 -0.62 -19.73 8.12
CA LEU A 51 -1.73 -18.92 7.64
C LEU A 51 -2.81 -19.82 7.04
N TYR A 52 -4.09 -19.53 7.27
CA TYR A 52 -5.17 -20.29 6.67
C TYR A 52 -5.15 -20.16 5.15
N ALA A 53 -5.19 -21.28 4.43
CA ALA A 53 -5.12 -21.31 2.97
C ALA A 53 -6.24 -20.50 2.32
N ARG A 54 -7.45 -20.55 2.90
CA ARG A 54 -8.60 -19.76 2.44
C ARG A 54 -8.37 -18.25 2.51
N ASP A 55 -7.68 -17.78 3.55
CA ASP A 55 -7.46 -16.35 3.78
C ASP A 55 -6.34 -15.86 2.88
N VAL A 56 -5.30 -16.68 2.67
CA VAL A 56 -4.26 -16.45 1.66
C VAL A 56 -4.88 -16.37 0.26
N GLN A 57 -5.67 -17.36 -0.16
CA GLN A 57 -6.31 -17.35 -1.48
C GLN A 57 -7.21 -16.13 -1.69
N LYS A 58 -7.99 -15.75 -0.66
CA LYS A 58 -8.77 -14.52 -0.68
C LYS A 58 -7.86 -13.30 -0.85
N GLY A 59 -6.78 -13.20 -0.08
CA GLY A 59 -5.82 -12.10 -0.17
C GLY A 59 -5.12 -11.97 -1.52
N LEU A 60 -4.91 -13.08 -2.22
CA LEU A 60 -4.33 -13.09 -3.57
C LEU A 60 -5.30 -12.56 -4.64
N THR A 61 -6.60 -12.52 -4.37
CA THR A 61 -7.64 -12.25 -5.38
C THR A 61 -8.57 -11.09 -5.05
N GLU A 62 -8.63 -10.65 -3.79
CA GLU A 62 -9.59 -9.62 -3.36
C GLU A 62 -9.21 -8.22 -3.84
N PHE A 63 -7.92 -7.94 -4.01
CA PHE A 63 -7.46 -6.64 -4.48
C PHE A 63 -7.30 -6.65 -6.00
N LYS A 64 -8.17 -5.90 -6.68
CA LYS A 64 -8.16 -5.78 -8.14
C LYS A 64 -7.50 -4.48 -8.54
N ARG A 65 -6.58 -4.58 -9.50
CA ARG A 65 -5.95 -3.41 -10.12
C ARG A 65 -7.01 -2.45 -10.67
N PHE A 66 -6.81 -1.16 -10.40
CA PHE A 66 -7.64 -0.11 -10.95
C PHE A 66 -7.62 -0.14 -12.47
N SER A 67 -8.80 0.01 -13.08
CA SER A 67 -8.92 0.27 -14.51
C SER A 67 -10.13 1.16 -14.77
N GLN A 68 -10.04 2.02 -15.79
CA GLN A 68 -11.16 2.86 -16.20
C GLN A 68 -12.38 2.02 -16.64
N ALA A 69 -12.13 0.84 -17.21
CA ALA A 69 -13.20 -0.07 -17.61
C ALA A 69 -14.01 -0.59 -16.41
N ASP A 70 -13.35 -0.95 -15.30
CA ASP A 70 -14.02 -1.41 -14.09
C ASP A 70 -14.74 -0.26 -13.35
N LEU A 71 -14.14 0.93 -13.31
CA LEU A 71 -14.81 2.14 -12.81
C LEU A 71 -16.10 2.39 -13.60
N LYS A 72 -16.02 2.43 -14.94
CA LYS A 72 -17.19 2.64 -15.80
C LYS A 72 -18.24 1.55 -15.61
N LYS A 73 -17.84 0.28 -15.54
CA LYS A 73 -18.75 -0.84 -15.28
C LYS A 73 -19.50 -0.67 -13.96
N TYR A 74 -18.84 -0.12 -12.95
CA TYR A 74 -19.44 0.14 -11.65
C TYR A 74 -20.38 1.36 -11.65
N THR A 75 -19.99 2.47 -12.27
CA THR A 75 -20.72 3.75 -12.20
C THR A 75 -21.84 3.88 -13.22
N ALA A 76 -21.69 3.31 -14.42
CA ALA A 76 -22.63 3.50 -15.52
C ALA A 76 -24.07 3.09 -15.20
N PRO A 77 -24.35 1.97 -14.51
CA PRO A 77 -25.73 1.62 -14.10
C PRO A 77 -26.35 2.64 -13.13
N LYS A 78 -25.55 3.23 -12.22
CA LYS A 78 -26.00 4.25 -11.26
C LYS A 78 -26.34 5.55 -11.99
N ILE A 79 -25.48 5.97 -12.90
CA ILE A 79 -25.68 7.15 -13.77
C ILE A 79 -26.93 6.95 -14.64
N ALA A 80 -27.07 5.79 -15.30
CA ALA A 80 -28.23 5.47 -16.13
C ALA A 80 -29.54 5.54 -15.32
N LYS A 81 -29.55 4.96 -14.12
CA LYS A 81 -30.68 5.02 -13.18
C LYS A 81 -30.99 6.47 -12.79
N PHE A 82 -29.98 7.25 -12.41
CA PHE A 82 -30.16 8.66 -12.07
C PHE A 82 -30.81 9.42 -13.22
N VAL A 83 -30.28 9.29 -14.44
CA VAL A 83 -30.79 9.95 -15.65
C VAL A 83 -32.25 9.57 -15.93
N GLN A 84 -32.60 8.29 -15.80
CA GLN A 84 -33.96 7.79 -16.02
C GLN A 84 -34.97 8.38 -15.02
N TYR A 85 -34.63 8.42 -13.74
CA TYR A 85 -35.58 8.77 -12.67
C TYR A 85 -35.57 10.26 -12.28
N ASN A 86 -34.58 11.04 -12.73
CA ASN A 86 -34.44 12.46 -12.36
C ASN A 86 -34.52 13.41 -13.56
N ALA A 87 -34.95 12.92 -14.74
CA ALA A 87 -35.13 13.76 -15.92
C ALA A 87 -36.03 14.98 -15.61
N PRO A 88 -35.72 16.17 -16.14
CA PRO A 88 -36.55 17.35 -15.89
C PRO A 88 -38.00 17.15 -16.32
N TYR A 89 -38.94 17.76 -15.58
CA TYR A 89 -40.36 17.73 -15.94
C TYR A 89 -40.57 18.21 -17.38
N GLY A 90 -41.35 17.43 -18.15
CA GLY A 90 -41.59 17.69 -19.57
C GLY A 90 -40.50 17.17 -20.51
N MET A 91 -39.47 16.48 -20.00
CA MET A 91 -38.36 15.92 -20.79
C MET A 91 -38.16 14.43 -20.51
N LYS A 92 -37.71 13.68 -21.52
CA LYS A 92 -37.08 12.37 -21.38
C LYS A 92 -35.58 12.53 -21.56
N ALA A 93 -34.80 11.91 -20.69
CA ALA A 93 -33.35 11.84 -20.81
C ALA A 93 -32.92 10.38 -20.99
N LYS A 94 -31.94 10.14 -21.86
CA LYS A 94 -31.36 8.81 -22.10
C LYS A 94 -29.85 8.87 -22.04
N TYR A 95 -29.26 8.00 -21.22
CA TYR A 95 -27.83 7.79 -21.12
C TYR A 95 -27.37 6.68 -22.07
N ASN A 96 -26.31 6.94 -22.87
CA ASN A 96 -25.67 5.92 -23.70
C ASN A 96 -24.48 5.31 -22.94
N LEU A 97 -24.56 4.02 -22.60
CA LEU A 97 -23.51 3.31 -21.86
C LEU A 97 -22.17 3.23 -22.61
N GLN A 98 -22.19 3.31 -23.94
CA GLN A 98 -20.98 3.22 -24.77
C GLN A 98 -20.31 4.58 -24.87
N THR A 99 -21.04 5.61 -25.32
CA THR A 99 -20.49 6.95 -25.57
C THR A 99 -20.49 7.86 -24.35
N GLU A 100 -21.17 7.47 -23.26
CA GLU A 100 -21.35 8.27 -22.03
C GLU A 100 -22.10 9.59 -22.27
N GLN A 101 -22.71 9.73 -23.45
CA GLN A 101 -23.49 10.89 -23.83
C GLN A 101 -24.92 10.79 -23.31
N ILE A 102 -25.49 11.96 -23.03
CA ILE A 102 -26.90 12.10 -22.66
C ILE A 102 -27.64 12.83 -23.77
N SER A 103 -28.80 12.28 -24.10
CA SER A 103 -29.74 12.87 -25.04
C SER A 103 -31.01 13.28 -24.32
N PHE A 104 -31.55 14.44 -24.71
CA PHE A 104 -32.82 14.97 -24.21
C PHE A 104 -33.85 15.00 -25.32
N GLN A 105 -35.07 14.62 -24.99
CA GLN A 105 -36.22 14.70 -25.88
C GLN A 105 -37.38 15.38 -25.15
N SER A 106 -38.04 16.33 -25.81
CA SER A 106 -39.25 16.93 -25.24
C SER A 106 -40.39 15.92 -25.25
N THR A 107 -41.15 15.87 -24.16
CA THR A 107 -42.38 15.05 -24.05
C THR A 107 -43.65 15.84 -24.36
N SER A 108 -43.51 17.13 -24.70
CA SER A 108 -44.61 18.04 -25.04
C SER A 108 -44.23 18.90 -26.25
N SER A 109 -45.19 19.61 -26.83
CA SER A 109 -44.95 20.57 -27.91
C SER A 109 -44.11 21.80 -27.49
N ARG A 110 -43.69 21.89 -26.21
CA ARG A 110 -42.88 22.98 -25.69
C ARG A 110 -41.41 22.82 -26.05
N LYS A 111 -40.75 23.95 -26.32
CA LYS A 111 -39.30 24.04 -26.56
C LYS A 111 -38.53 23.60 -25.31
N LEU A 112 -37.40 22.92 -25.51
CA LEU A 112 -36.48 22.55 -24.44
C LEU A 112 -35.98 23.80 -23.70
N GLU A 113 -36.25 23.87 -22.40
CA GLU A 113 -35.77 24.95 -21.54
C GLU A 113 -34.33 24.67 -21.09
N GLN A 114 -33.37 25.44 -21.61
CA GLN A 114 -31.95 25.26 -21.33
C GLN A 114 -31.64 25.28 -19.83
N ARG A 115 -32.22 26.21 -19.06
CA ARG A 115 -32.02 26.30 -17.61
C ARG A 115 -32.37 25.04 -16.83
N LYS A 116 -33.37 24.26 -17.31
CA LYS A 116 -33.75 22.97 -16.68
C LYS A 116 -32.74 21.88 -17.00
N ILE A 117 -32.19 21.89 -18.22
CA ILE A 117 -31.11 21.00 -18.64
C ILE A 117 -29.86 21.30 -17.81
N ASP A 118 -29.47 22.58 -17.69
CA ASP A 118 -28.27 22.98 -16.95
C ASP A 118 -28.32 22.52 -15.48
N LYS A 119 -29.45 22.76 -14.80
CA LYS A 119 -29.67 22.29 -13.41
C LYS A 119 -29.64 20.77 -13.28
N PHE A 120 -30.14 20.05 -14.28
CA PHE A 120 -30.07 18.59 -14.29
C PHE A 120 -28.64 18.10 -14.49
N MET A 121 -27.89 18.72 -15.40
CA MET A 121 -26.49 18.38 -15.66
C MET A 121 -25.60 18.64 -14.43
N GLU A 122 -25.85 19.72 -13.67
CA GLU A 122 -25.16 19.97 -12.40
C GLU A 122 -25.43 18.87 -11.36
N ARG A 123 -26.70 18.46 -11.20
CA ARG A 123 -27.06 17.37 -10.28
C ARG A 123 -26.47 16.03 -10.73
N LEU A 124 -26.43 15.78 -12.03
CA LEU A 124 -25.83 14.60 -12.62
C LEU A 124 -24.31 14.56 -12.37
N GLU A 125 -23.61 15.68 -12.55
CA GLU A 125 -22.17 15.76 -12.28
C GLU A 125 -21.88 15.39 -10.83
N LYS A 126 -22.68 15.89 -9.89
CA LYS A 126 -22.59 15.51 -8.48
C LYS A 126 -22.82 14.01 -8.28
N GLU A 127 -23.78 13.41 -8.97
CA GLU A 127 -24.02 11.96 -8.91
C GLU A 127 -22.84 11.16 -9.46
N GLN A 128 -22.23 11.61 -10.56
CA GLN A 128 -21.03 10.98 -11.12
C GLN A 128 -19.87 11.03 -10.13
N GLN A 129 -19.64 12.19 -9.50
CA GLN A 129 -18.63 12.35 -8.46
C GLN A 129 -18.90 11.42 -7.26
N ASN A 130 -20.13 11.34 -6.79
CA ASN A 130 -20.51 10.42 -5.71
C ASN A 130 -20.26 8.96 -6.07
N ALA A 131 -20.66 8.53 -7.27
CA ALA A 131 -20.47 7.16 -7.74
C ALA A 131 -18.98 6.81 -7.86
N ASN A 132 -18.13 7.75 -8.30
CA ASN A 132 -16.69 7.58 -8.34
C ASN A 132 -16.10 7.44 -6.92
N VAL A 133 -16.51 8.31 -5.98
CA VAL A 133 -16.07 8.24 -4.58
C VAL A 133 -16.44 6.89 -3.96
N GLU A 134 -17.66 6.41 -4.20
CA GLU A 134 -18.12 5.11 -3.73
C GLU A 134 -17.30 3.97 -4.31
N TYR A 135 -17.02 4.00 -5.61
CA TYR A 135 -16.14 3.02 -6.27
C TYR A 135 -14.76 2.97 -5.61
N PHE A 136 -14.09 4.12 -5.48
CA PHE A 136 -12.74 4.17 -4.92
C PHE A 136 -12.72 3.65 -3.48
N LYS A 137 -13.72 4.02 -2.67
CA LYS A 137 -13.88 3.49 -1.30
C LYS A 137 -14.09 1.98 -1.28
N GLU A 138 -15.00 1.45 -2.10
CA GLU A 138 -15.29 0.01 -2.15
C GLU A 138 -14.11 -0.82 -2.65
N ARG A 139 -13.30 -0.25 -3.54
CA ARG A 139 -12.14 -0.92 -4.13
C ARG A 139 -10.83 -0.61 -3.40
N TYR A 140 -10.87 0.07 -2.26
CA TYR A 140 -9.70 0.44 -1.44
C TYR A 140 -8.66 1.26 -2.22
N TYR A 141 -9.13 2.28 -2.93
CA TYR A 141 -8.33 3.25 -3.65
C TYR A 141 -8.55 4.65 -3.10
N ASN A 142 -7.48 5.44 -3.11
CA ASN A 142 -7.49 6.88 -2.93
C ASN A 142 -7.37 7.55 -4.31
N TYR A 143 -8.24 8.52 -4.58
CA TYR A 143 -8.18 9.34 -5.79
C TYR A 143 -7.77 10.76 -5.43
N ASN A 144 -6.71 11.26 -6.06
CA ASN A 144 -6.30 12.66 -5.96
C ASN A 144 -6.79 13.41 -7.21
N PRO A 145 -7.84 14.25 -7.10
CA PRO A 145 -8.37 14.98 -8.25
C PRO A 145 -7.42 16.07 -8.77
N LYS A 146 -6.50 16.60 -7.94
CA LYS A 146 -5.56 17.65 -8.34
C LYS A 146 -4.51 17.14 -9.32
N GLU A 147 -4.05 15.92 -9.08
CA GLU A 147 -3.03 15.24 -9.90
C GLU A 147 -3.64 14.22 -10.86
N ASN A 148 -4.95 14.00 -10.76
CA ASN A 148 -5.67 12.93 -11.46
C ASN A 148 -5.03 11.55 -11.28
N THR A 149 -4.59 11.24 -10.05
CA THR A 149 -3.91 9.98 -9.72
C THR A 149 -4.78 9.08 -8.86
N VAL A 150 -4.71 7.77 -9.11
CA VAL A 150 -5.38 6.72 -8.32
C VAL A 150 -4.31 5.83 -7.72
N ARG A 151 -4.36 5.62 -6.40
CA ARG A 151 -3.42 4.77 -5.67
C ARG A 151 -4.14 3.87 -4.67
N PRO A 152 -3.64 2.68 -4.34
CA PRO A 152 -4.21 1.89 -3.25
C PRO A 152 -4.27 2.72 -1.96
N ALA A 153 -5.33 2.55 -1.19
CA ALA A 153 -5.49 3.15 0.13
C ALA A 153 -4.69 2.32 1.16
N HIS A 154 -3.36 2.39 1.07
CA HIS A 154 -2.40 1.58 1.82
C HIS A 154 -2.69 1.55 3.33
N GLY A 155 -3.06 2.66 3.95
CA GLY A 155 -3.42 2.72 5.37
C GLY A 155 -4.67 1.89 5.71
N ILE A 156 -5.70 1.96 4.87
CA ILE A 156 -6.92 1.15 5.00
C ILE A 156 -6.61 -0.34 4.76
N ILE A 157 -5.78 -0.63 3.76
CA ILE A 157 -5.38 -2.00 3.44
C ILE A 157 -4.53 -2.57 4.58
N ALA A 158 -3.57 -1.81 5.13
CA ALA A 158 -2.78 -2.24 6.28
C ALA A 158 -3.67 -2.61 7.46
N LYS A 159 -4.64 -1.75 7.80
CA LYS A 159 -5.66 -2.04 8.84
C LYS A 159 -6.42 -3.33 8.56
N ARG A 160 -6.87 -3.56 7.32
CA ARG A 160 -7.59 -4.78 6.93
C ARG A 160 -6.79 -6.06 7.20
N TYR A 161 -5.47 -5.98 7.04
CA TYR A 161 -4.57 -7.13 7.18
C TYR A 161 -3.97 -7.32 8.56
N VAL A 162 -4.26 -6.45 9.54
CA VAL A 162 -3.76 -6.58 10.92
C VAL A 162 -4.04 -7.97 11.47
N ASN A 163 -5.31 -8.39 11.56
CA ASN A 163 -5.64 -9.71 12.10
C ASN A 163 -4.99 -10.86 11.31
N GLY A 164 -4.89 -10.71 9.99
CA GLY A 164 -4.27 -11.71 9.12
C GLY A 164 -2.77 -11.86 9.32
N MET A 165 -2.09 -10.78 9.75
CA MET A 165 -0.65 -10.75 10.02
C MET A 165 -0.29 -11.10 11.47
N ARG A 166 -1.27 -11.35 12.35
CA ARG A 166 -1.01 -11.71 13.74
C ARG A 166 -0.07 -12.92 13.91
N PRO A 167 -0.20 -14.04 13.18
CA PRO A 167 0.74 -15.16 13.31
C PRO A 167 2.19 -14.77 12.96
N VAL A 168 2.36 -13.88 11.99
CA VAL A 168 3.67 -13.37 11.55
C VAL A 168 4.28 -12.47 12.62
N ALA A 169 3.48 -11.55 13.16
CA ALA A 169 3.89 -10.66 14.24
C ALA A 169 4.35 -11.45 15.48
N ILE A 170 3.59 -12.48 15.88
CA ILE A 170 3.95 -13.35 17.00
C ILE A 170 5.28 -14.04 16.72
N ALA A 171 5.44 -14.70 15.57
CA ALA A 171 6.66 -15.42 15.22
C ALA A 171 7.90 -14.51 15.27
N LEU A 172 7.84 -13.33 14.64
CA LEU A 172 8.94 -12.37 14.62
C LEU A 172 9.24 -11.77 16.00
N SER A 173 8.24 -11.59 16.85
CA SER A 173 8.45 -11.10 18.22
C SER A 173 9.10 -12.15 19.12
N GLN A 174 8.76 -13.43 18.95
CA GLN A 174 9.30 -14.55 19.73
C GLN A 174 10.78 -14.78 19.45
N ASP A 175 11.24 -14.57 18.21
CA ASP A 175 12.66 -14.57 17.81
C ASP A 175 13.49 -13.54 18.62
N MET A 176 12.81 -12.56 19.23
CA MET A 176 13.39 -11.43 19.95
C MET A 176 12.96 -11.36 21.43
N ASN A 177 12.58 -12.49 22.03
CA ASN A 177 12.18 -12.54 23.44
C ASN A 177 13.20 -11.84 24.37
N GLY A 178 12.70 -10.94 25.22
CA GLY A 178 13.52 -10.15 26.16
C GLY A 178 14.22 -8.92 25.55
N ARG A 179 14.04 -8.66 24.25
CA ARG A 179 14.59 -7.47 23.57
C ARG A 179 13.61 -6.31 23.65
N ASN A 180 14.13 -5.09 23.52
CA ASN A 180 13.29 -3.89 23.57
C ASN A 180 12.51 -3.68 22.25
N SER A 181 11.52 -2.79 22.29
CA SER A 181 10.63 -2.51 21.16
C SER A 181 11.35 -2.00 19.91
N ARG A 182 12.51 -1.34 20.03
CA ARG A 182 13.28 -0.87 18.87
C ARG A 182 14.01 -2.03 18.22
N GLU A 183 14.55 -2.93 19.02
CA GLU A 183 15.20 -4.15 18.54
C GLU A 183 14.19 -5.06 17.84
N ILE A 184 12.99 -5.24 18.41
CA ILE A 184 11.89 -5.98 17.78
C ILE A 184 11.46 -5.31 16.47
N THR A 185 11.26 -3.98 16.47
CA THR A 185 10.88 -3.23 15.26
C THR A 185 11.92 -3.39 14.15
N ASN A 186 13.20 -3.26 14.50
CA ASN A 186 14.28 -3.48 13.55
C ASN A 186 14.32 -4.92 13.04
N HIS A 187 14.04 -5.90 13.90
CA HIS A 187 13.98 -7.30 13.49
C HIS A 187 12.87 -7.55 12.45
N VAL A 188 11.65 -7.05 12.70
CA VAL A 188 10.56 -7.08 11.71
C VAL A 188 10.97 -6.36 10.42
N LEU A 189 11.57 -5.17 10.55
CA LEU A 189 12.02 -4.40 9.40
C LEU A 189 13.03 -5.18 8.55
N ASN A 190 14.02 -5.82 9.20
CA ASN A 190 15.03 -6.64 8.53
C ASN A 190 14.40 -7.87 7.84
N PHE A 191 13.43 -8.53 8.46
CA PHE A 191 12.70 -9.64 7.84
C PHE A 191 12.04 -9.21 6.53
N ILE A 192 11.28 -8.10 6.56
CA ILE A 192 10.56 -7.61 5.38
C ILE A 192 11.54 -7.15 4.29
N GLN A 193 12.58 -6.42 4.69
CA GLN A 193 13.65 -5.99 3.82
C GLN A 193 14.43 -7.19 3.20
N SER A 194 14.43 -8.36 3.85
CA SER A 194 15.05 -9.58 3.31
C SER A 194 14.26 -10.18 2.14
N ILE A 195 12.95 -9.95 2.08
CA ILE A 195 12.09 -10.44 0.99
C ILE A 195 12.49 -9.74 -0.33
N PRO A 196 12.66 -10.48 -1.44
CA PRO A 196 13.03 -9.92 -2.75
C PRO A 196 12.15 -8.75 -3.22
N TYR A 197 12.77 -7.73 -3.82
CA TYR A 197 12.05 -6.62 -4.44
C TYR A 197 11.58 -7.00 -5.85
N ASP A 198 10.34 -6.65 -6.18
CA ASP A 198 9.74 -6.80 -7.51
C ASP A 198 8.98 -5.49 -7.77
N THR A 199 9.16 -4.85 -8.92
CA THR A 199 8.42 -3.60 -9.23
C THR A 199 6.93 -3.85 -9.42
N LEU A 200 6.52 -5.11 -9.61
CA LEU A 200 5.16 -5.52 -9.89
C LEU A 200 4.55 -4.80 -11.12
N GLU A 201 5.42 -4.26 -11.97
CA GLU A 201 5.05 -3.63 -13.24
C GLU A 201 4.84 -4.73 -14.29
N ASP A 202 3.61 -4.86 -14.77
CA ASP A 202 3.38 -5.51 -16.06
C ASP A 202 3.71 -4.50 -17.16
N ILE A 203 4.79 -4.76 -17.90
CA ILE A 203 5.39 -3.92 -18.96
C ILE A 203 4.35 -3.46 -20.02
N ARG A 204 3.15 -4.06 -20.05
CA ARG A 204 2.11 -3.77 -21.05
C ARG A 204 1.05 -2.74 -20.65
N THR A 205 1.02 -2.18 -19.43
CA THR A 205 -0.10 -1.29 -19.02
C THR A 205 0.30 -0.14 -18.10
N THR A 206 0.12 1.10 -18.56
CA THR A 206 0.50 2.36 -17.91
C THR A 206 -0.51 2.91 -16.89
N ASN A 207 -1.48 2.12 -16.40
CA ASN A 207 -2.57 2.64 -15.56
C ASN A 207 -2.67 1.93 -14.19
N GLY A 208 -1.66 2.12 -13.34
CA GLY A 208 -1.70 1.81 -11.89
C GLY A 208 -0.71 0.72 -11.48
N ALA A 209 0.11 0.96 -10.46
CA ALA A 209 1.12 0.04 -9.96
C ALA A 209 0.53 -1.33 -9.56
N GLY A 210 1.24 -2.41 -9.87
CA GLY A 210 0.91 -3.71 -9.30
C GLY A 210 1.12 -3.66 -7.79
N PHE A 211 0.09 -3.99 -7.02
CA PHE A 211 0.15 -4.02 -5.57
C PHE A 211 -0.16 -5.46 -5.13
N GLN A 212 0.67 -5.99 -4.23
CA GLN A 212 0.43 -7.26 -3.55
C GLN A 212 -0.05 -7.00 -2.13
N THR A 213 -1.08 -7.74 -1.73
CA THR A 213 -1.51 -7.75 -0.33
C THR A 213 -0.43 -8.38 0.56
N PRO A 214 -0.44 -8.16 1.88
CA PRO A 214 0.49 -8.83 2.78
C PRO A 214 0.51 -10.35 2.66
N TYR A 215 -0.64 -10.99 2.36
CA TYR A 215 -0.66 -12.41 2.03
C TYR A 215 0.08 -12.73 0.73
N GLY A 216 -0.09 -11.92 -0.32
CA GLY A 216 0.66 -12.06 -1.57
C GLY A 216 2.16 -11.90 -1.38
N VAL A 217 2.60 -10.91 -0.60
CA VAL A 217 4.04 -10.69 -0.34
C VAL A 217 4.68 -11.91 0.32
N LEU A 218 4.02 -12.51 1.31
CA LEU A 218 4.51 -13.73 1.96
C LEU A 218 4.38 -14.96 1.04
N HIS A 219 3.26 -15.09 0.34
CA HIS A 219 3.01 -16.26 -0.50
C HIS A 219 3.95 -16.36 -1.69
N ASP A 220 4.14 -15.26 -2.40
CA ASP A 220 4.96 -15.17 -3.61
C ASP A 220 6.41 -14.81 -3.29
N ASN A 221 6.70 -14.46 -2.04
CA ASN A 221 8.03 -14.09 -1.54
C ASN A 221 8.69 -12.97 -2.37
N LYS A 222 7.89 -11.95 -2.67
CA LYS A 222 8.31 -10.76 -3.41
C LYS A 222 7.33 -9.63 -3.16
N GLY A 223 7.72 -8.41 -3.49
CA GLY A 223 6.83 -7.26 -3.40
C GLY A 223 7.56 -5.95 -3.65
N ASP A 224 6.81 -4.95 -4.09
CA ASP A 224 7.27 -3.59 -4.31
C ASP A 224 7.32 -2.77 -3.00
N CYS A 225 7.62 -1.47 -3.12
CA CYS A 225 7.76 -0.56 -1.98
C CYS A 225 6.45 -0.40 -1.20
N ASP A 226 5.34 -0.32 -1.92
CA ASP A 226 4.00 -0.14 -1.39
C ASP A 226 3.51 -1.39 -0.64
N SER A 227 3.62 -2.56 -1.26
CA SER A 227 3.15 -3.85 -0.72
C SER A 227 3.85 -4.21 0.60
N LYS A 228 5.17 -4.02 0.65
CA LYS A 228 5.98 -4.28 1.84
C LYS A 228 5.77 -3.23 2.92
N SER A 229 5.52 -1.97 2.56
CA SER A 229 5.16 -0.92 3.52
C SER A 229 3.82 -1.23 4.19
N VAL A 230 2.83 -1.69 3.43
CA VAL A 230 1.54 -2.16 3.97
C VAL A 230 1.72 -3.36 4.90
N MET A 231 2.52 -4.36 4.50
CA MET A 231 2.80 -5.52 5.34
C MET A 231 3.50 -5.13 6.65
N PHE A 232 4.51 -4.24 6.58
CA PHE A 232 5.17 -3.70 7.76
C PHE A 232 4.16 -3.02 8.67
N ALA A 233 3.39 -2.06 8.17
CA ALA A 233 2.38 -1.35 8.95
C ALA A 233 1.37 -2.30 9.63
N ALA A 234 0.90 -3.34 8.93
CA ALA A 234 -0.02 -4.34 9.48
C ALA A 234 0.62 -5.18 10.60
N ILE A 235 1.88 -5.59 10.46
CA ILE A 235 2.62 -6.32 11.50
C ILE A 235 2.87 -5.39 12.71
N MET A 236 3.33 -4.16 12.47
CA MET A 236 3.60 -3.18 13.52
C MET A 236 2.34 -2.83 14.33
N ARG A 237 1.18 -2.73 13.68
CA ARG A 237 -0.11 -2.52 14.36
C ARG A 237 -0.51 -3.70 15.28
N ASN A 238 -0.08 -4.93 14.99
CA ASN A 238 -0.27 -6.04 15.93
C ASN A 238 0.64 -5.92 17.15
N LEU A 239 1.91 -5.60 16.93
CA LEU A 239 2.90 -5.51 18.01
C LEU A 239 2.66 -4.32 18.93
N TYR A 240 2.15 -3.22 18.36
CA TYR A 240 1.91 -1.97 19.07
C TYR A 240 0.52 -1.41 18.71
N PRO A 241 -0.56 -1.98 19.26
CA PRO A 241 -1.93 -1.63 18.88
C PRO A 241 -2.29 -0.16 19.02
N TYR A 242 -1.67 0.54 19.97
CA TYR A 242 -1.98 1.92 20.31
C TYR A 242 -1.09 2.96 19.64
N ALA A 243 0.04 2.55 19.06
CA ALA A 243 0.94 3.47 18.39
C ALA A 243 0.30 4.00 17.10
N ARG A 244 0.47 5.29 16.83
CA ARG A 244 0.08 5.87 15.54
C ARG A 244 1.06 5.39 14.47
N ILE A 245 0.52 5.08 13.30
CA ILE A 245 1.29 4.61 12.15
C ILE A 245 0.81 5.37 10.93
N ILE A 246 1.75 5.89 10.14
CA ILE A 246 1.46 6.58 8.88
C ILE A 246 2.24 5.91 7.75
N VAL A 247 1.63 5.85 6.56
CA VAL A 247 2.35 5.58 5.32
C VAL A 247 2.76 6.94 4.75
N VAL A 248 4.04 7.12 4.46
CA VAL A 248 4.59 8.37 3.94
C VAL A 248 5.01 8.15 2.49
N TYR A 249 4.52 9.02 1.60
CA TYR A 249 4.80 8.97 0.17
C TYR A 249 5.76 10.07 -0.21
N VAL A 250 6.81 9.69 -0.92
CA VAL A 250 7.64 10.61 -1.70
C VAL A 250 7.54 10.20 -3.18
N PRO A 251 7.89 11.07 -4.15
CA PRO A 251 7.86 10.71 -5.56
C PRO A 251 8.54 9.37 -5.87
N GLY A 252 7.73 8.38 -6.27
CA GLY A 252 8.18 7.04 -6.66
C GLY A 252 8.65 6.14 -5.51
N HIS A 253 8.31 6.43 -4.25
CA HIS A 253 8.69 5.57 -3.11
C HIS A 253 7.75 5.74 -1.91
N ALA A 254 7.64 4.69 -1.09
CA ALA A 254 6.87 4.69 0.15
C ALA A 254 7.73 4.33 1.36
N LEU A 255 7.47 5.02 2.47
CA LEU A 255 8.06 4.81 3.79
C LEU A 255 6.93 4.57 4.81
N VAL A 256 7.31 4.13 6.02
CA VAL A 256 6.35 4.03 7.13
C VAL A 256 6.85 4.85 8.30
N GLY A 257 6.04 5.77 8.79
CA GLY A 257 6.27 6.50 10.02
C GLY A 257 5.59 5.80 11.18
N PHE A 258 6.29 5.71 12.30
CA PHE A 258 5.78 5.09 13.52
C PHE A 258 5.96 6.05 14.70
N ASP A 259 4.91 6.22 15.50
CA ASP A 259 4.94 6.97 16.76
C ASP A 259 5.86 6.25 17.75
N TYR A 260 7.12 6.69 17.76
CA TYR A 260 8.22 6.07 18.48
C TYR A 260 9.11 7.13 19.12
N PRO A 261 9.71 6.87 20.30
CA PRO A 261 10.75 7.72 20.84
C PRO A 261 11.91 7.90 19.84
N LYS A 262 12.13 9.15 19.42
CA LYS A 262 13.20 9.53 18.49
C LYS A 262 14.57 9.29 19.13
N GLY A 263 15.38 8.44 18.50
CA GLY A 263 16.77 8.20 18.89
C GLY A 263 17.73 9.23 18.29
N LYS A 264 18.98 9.21 18.78
CA LYS A 264 20.03 10.09 18.26
C LYS A 264 20.30 9.79 16.78
N GLY A 265 20.13 10.80 15.95
CA GLY A 265 20.36 10.72 14.50
C GLY A 265 19.25 10.03 13.72
N ASP A 266 18.10 9.74 14.34
CA ASP A 266 16.92 9.27 13.62
C ASP A 266 16.31 10.39 12.78
N TYR A 267 15.91 10.04 11.57
CA TYR A 267 15.00 10.85 10.78
C TYR A 267 13.56 10.62 11.22
N ALA A 268 12.86 11.72 11.47
CA ALA A 268 11.48 11.72 11.92
C ALA A 268 10.77 12.96 11.38
N ILE A 269 9.46 12.87 11.23
CA ILE A 269 8.58 14.01 10.90
C ILE A 269 7.60 14.26 12.04
N GLU A 270 7.13 15.49 12.17
CA GLU A 270 6.06 15.85 13.10
C GLU A 270 4.75 16.05 12.33
N VAL A 271 3.70 15.38 12.79
CA VAL A 271 2.35 15.48 12.25
C VAL A 271 1.38 15.56 13.42
N ASP A 272 0.58 16.63 13.48
CA ASP A 272 -0.40 16.87 14.56
C ASP A 272 0.18 16.70 15.97
N GLY A 273 1.39 17.23 16.21
CA GLY A 273 2.09 17.15 17.49
C GLY A 273 2.63 15.76 17.86
N THR A 274 2.56 14.77 16.95
CA THR A 274 3.16 13.45 17.12
C THR A 274 4.44 13.32 16.31
N THR A 275 5.51 12.81 16.91
CA THR A 275 6.77 12.52 16.22
C THR A 275 6.75 11.11 15.62
N PHE A 276 6.85 11.02 14.30
CA PHE A 276 6.91 9.75 13.58
C PHE A 276 8.33 9.47 13.12
N VAL A 277 8.97 8.46 13.73
CA VAL A 277 10.27 7.96 13.29
C VAL A 277 10.06 7.15 12.02
N LEU A 278 10.81 7.47 10.95
CA LEU A 278 10.62 6.81 9.67
C LEU A 278 11.39 5.49 9.58
N ALA A 279 10.72 4.47 9.11
CA ALA A 279 11.28 3.24 8.62
C ALA A 279 11.20 3.21 7.10
N GLU A 280 12.17 2.54 6.49
CA GLU A 280 12.17 2.25 5.06
C GLU A 280 12.02 0.73 4.90
N PRO A 281 10.79 0.18 4.88
CA PRO A 281 10.55 -1.26 4.71
C PRO A 281 11.12 -1.82 3.42
N VAL A 282 11.47 -0.94 2.48
CA VAL A 282 11.98 -1.26 1.16
C VAL A 282 13.00 -0.24 0.71
N GLY A 283 14.06 -0.69 0.07
CA GLY A 283 14.94 0.16 -0.72
C GLY A 283 16.19 -0.62 -1.13
N PRO A 284 16.93 -0.19 -2.18
CA PRO A 284 18.17 -0.86 -2.59
C PRO A 284 19.18 -0.98 -1.45
N GLN A 285 19.09 -0.06 -0.49
CA GLN A 285 19.84 -0.09 0.75
C GLN A 285 18.93 -0.47 1.92
N LYS A 286 19.41 -1.39 2.73
CA LYS A 286 18.67 -1.89 3.89
C LYS A 286 19.11 -1.10 5.11
N THR A 287 18.13 -0.61 5.84
CA THR A 287 18.32 0.42 6.87
C THR A 287 17.58 0.07 8.15
N ALA A 288 18.11 0.52 9.28
CA ALA A 288 17.43 0.44 10.56
C ALA A 288 16.34 1.52 10.67
N LEU A 289 15.42 1.36 11.61
CA LEU A 289 14.45 2.38 12.04
C LEU A 289 15.16 3.71 12.30
N GLY A 290 14.61 4.80 11.76
CA GLY A 290 15.18 6.14 11.83
C GLY A 290 16.23 6.42 10.75
N LYS A 291 16.55 5.47 9.87
CA LYS A 291 17.45 5.67 8.72
C LYS A 291 16.69 5.44 7.43
N ILE A 292 16.75 6.44 6.56
CA ILE A 292 16.16 6.40 5.21
C ILE A 292 17.24 6.65 4.17
N SER A 293 17.00 6.22 2.94
CA SER A 293 17.90 6.34 1.81
C SER A 293 18.18 7.81 1.49
N PRO A 294 19.39 8.14 0.96
CA PRO A 294 19.73 9.53 0.62
C PRO A 294 18.73 10.19 -0.33
N LYS A 295 18.16 9.41 -1.27
CA LYS A 295 17.12 9.88 -2.19
C LYS A 295 15.85 10.28 -1.44
N ALA A 296 15.35 9.41 -0.56
CA ALA A 296 14.18 9.70 0.26
C ALA A 296 14.42 10.91 1.16
N LEU A 297 15.58 10.97 1.83
CA LEU A 297 15.97 12.09 2.69
C LEU A 297 15.95 13.43 1.94
N SER A 298 16.50 13.48 0.72
CA SER A 298 16.50 14.68 -0.12
C SER A 298 15.08 15.17 -0.46
N LEU A 299 14.17 14.25 -0.79
CA LEU A 299 12.77 14.56 -1.09
C LEU A 299 12.02 15.05 0.16
N MET A 300 12.20 14.37 1.28
CA MET A 300 11.59 14.76 2.56
C MET A 300 12.04 16.14 3.02
N ASN A 301 13.34 16.45 2.92
CA ASN A 301 13.90 17.76 3.30
C ASN A 301 13.39 18.91 2.42
N ARG A 302 12.89 18.63 1.22
CA ARG A 302 12.27 19.61 0.32
C ARG A 302 10.76 19.77 0.57
N GLY A 303 10.20 19.04 1.53
CA GLY A 303 8.75 18.99 1.76
C GLY A 303 7.98 18.26 0.65
N ALA A 304 8.65 17.50 -0.21
CA ALA A 304 8.04 16.77 -1.32
C ALA A 304 7.49 15.43 -0.85
N TYR A 305 6.57 15.47 0.12
CA TYR A 305 5.94 14.27 0.66
C TYR A 305 4.46 14.50 0.99
N SER A 306 3.72 13.40 1.01
CA SER A 306 2.38 13.33 1.60
C SER A 306 2.33 12.13 2.54
N PHE A 307 1.27 12.02 3.34
CA PHE A 307 1.10 10.85 4.20
C PHE A 307 -0.37 10.47 4.29
N GLU A 308 -0.62 9.25 4.73
CA GLU A 308 -1.93 8.79 5.17
C GLU A 308 -1.81 7.98 6.44
N GLU A 309 -2.77 8.12 7.35
CA GLU A 309 -2.78 7.38 8.60
C GLU A 309 -3.30 5.96 8.39
N VAL A 310 -2.66 5.00 9.06
CA VAL A 310 -3.16 3.63 9.22
C VAL A 310 -4.14 3.69 10.38
N PRO A 311 -5.45 3.52 10.17
CA PRO A 311 -6.39 3.65 11.28
C PRO A 311 -6.22 2.53 12.31
N TYR A 312 -6.67 2.78 13.54
CA TYR A 312 -6.76 1.79 14.62
C TYR A 312 -7.64 0.60 14.24
#